data_AF-M1EM75-F1
#
_entry.id   AF-M1EM75-F1
#
_cell.length_a   1.000
_cell.length_b   1.000
_cell.length_c   1.000
_cell.angle_alpha   90.00
_cell.angle_beta   90.00
_cell.angle_gamma   90.00
#
_symmetry.space_group_name_H-M   'P 1'
#
loop_
_entity.id
_entity.type
_entity.pdbx_description
1 polymer ?
#
loop_
_entity_poly.entity_id
_entity_poly.type
_entity_poly.pdbx_seq_one_letter_code
_entity_poly.pdbx_strand_id
1 'polypeptide(L)'
;YAGSGPVEPQSPEFTVSTFAVQKLSRYGFDTERCQAALRLCDGDVGASLEHLLTQCFSETFGEKMKSSEAVAHVSLDECVEQRQEEAFALKSICGEKFIERIQNRVWTIGLELEYLTSKFCKSKQRESTKNTQDATLEVCKFYLKGNCKFGSRCKFKHEVPPNQ
;
A
#
# COMPACT_ATOMS: atom_id res chain seq x y z
N TYR A 1 -4.89 -64.83 0.39
CA TYR A 1 -5.78 -63.80 -0.18
C TYR A 1 -5.33 -62.45 0.35
N ALA A 2 -4.44 -61.77 -0.36
CA ALA A 2 -4.05 -60.40 -0.07
C ALA A 2 -4.74 -59.52 -1.11
N GLY A 3 -5.76 -58.77 -0.68
CA GLY A 3 -6.48 -57.81 -1.51
C GLY A 3 -6.06 -56.41 -1.08
N SER A 4 -5.13 -55.83 -1.83
CA SER A 4 -4.74 -54.42 -1.73
C SER A 4 -5.91 -53.56 -2.20
N GLY A 5 -6.49 -52.75 -1.30
CA GLY A 5 -7.46 -51.73 -1.65
C GLY A 5 -6.80 -50.58 -2.43
N PRO A 6 -7.54 -49.86 -3.29
CA PRO A 6 -6.97 -48.85 -4.18
C PRO A 6 -6.51 -47.63 -3.39
N VAL A 7 -5.28 -47.20 -3.64
CA VAL A 7 -4.73 -45.93 -3.19
C VAL A 7 -5.50 -44.82 -3.88
N GLU A 8 -6.29 -44.07 -3.13
CA GLU A 8 -6.98 -42.87 -3.59
C GLU A 8 -5.93 -41.81 -3.99
N PRO A 9 -6.10 -41.09 -5.11
CA PRO A 9 -5.09 -40.14 -5.58
C PRO A 9 -5.01 -38.97 -4.60
N GLN A 10 -3.84 -38.80 -3.96
CA GLN A 10 -3.54 -37.55 -3.25
C GLN A 10 -3.59 -36.42 -4.29
N SER A 11 -4.64 -35.60 -4.23
CA SER A 11 -4.66 -34.32 -4.90
C SER A 11 -3.47 -33.50 -4.38
N PRO A 12 -2.79 -32.70 -5.23
CA PRO A 12 -1.65 -31.93 -4.77
C PRO A 12 -2.16 -30.96 -3.72
N GLU A 13 -1.87 -31.23 -2.44
CA GLU A 13 -2.03 -30.26 -1.38
C GLU A 13 -1.19 -29.06 -1.79
N PHE A 14 -1.83 -28.03 -2.36
CA PHE A 14 -1.21 -26.73 -2.52
C PHE A 14 -0.91 -26.24 -1.11
N THR A 15 0.31 -26.53 -0.65
CA THR A 15 0.81 -26.06 0.63
C THR A 15 0.86 -24.54 0.54
N VAL A 16 -0.17 -23.90 1.09
CA VAL A 16 -0.28 -22.45 1.11
C VAL A 16 0.93 -21.89 1.85
N SER A 17 1.61 -20.93 1.24
CA SER A 17 2.79 -20.30 1.85
C SER A 17 2.43 -19.69 3.21
N THR A 18 3.10 -20.15 4.27
CA THR A 18 2.92 -19.64 5.63
C THR A 18 3.23 -18.14 5.74
N PHE A 19 4.17 -17.65 4.93
CA PHE A 19 4.49 -16.22 4.83
C PHE A 19 3.33 -15.42 4.24
N ALA A 20 2.68 -15.94 3.19
CA ALA A 20 1.53 -15.29 2.57
C ALA A 20 0.37 -15.18 3.56
N VAL A 21 0.10 -16.24 4.32
CA VAL A 21 -0.92 -16.25 5.38
C VAL A 21 -0.61 -15.21 6.45
N GLN A 22 0.61 -15.20 6.99
CA GLN A 22 1.03 -14.21 8.00
C GLN A 22 0.92 -12.78 7.49
N LYS A 23 1.20 -12.55 6.21
CA LYS A 23 1.09 -11.23 5.59
C LYS A 23 -0.36 -10.79 5.49
N LEU A 24 -1.28 -11.68 5.09
CA LEU A 24 -2.71 -11.38 5.06
C LEU A 24 -3.28 -11.15 6.46
N SER A 25 -2.86 -11.95 7.45
CA SER A 25 -3.30 -11.77 8.84
C SER A 25 -2.86 -10.44 9.45
N ARG A 26 -1.75 -9.85 9.00
CA ARG A 26 -1.35 -8.48 9.40
C ARG A 26 -2.34 -7.40 8.95
N TYR A 27 -3.15 -7.66 7.92
CA TYR A 27 -4.23 -6.77 7.51
C TYR A 27 -5.52 -6.98 8.31
N GLY A 28 -5.53 -7.90 9.29
CA GLY A 28 -6.66 -8.13 10.19
C GLY A 28 -7.54 -9.33 9.82
N PHE A 29 -7.14 -10.15 8.83
CA PHE A 29 -7.88 -11.33 8.43
C PHE A 29 -7.49 -12.57 9.25
N ASP A 30 -8.48 -13.41 9.55
CA ASP A 30 -8.23 -14.70 10.21
C ASP A 30 -7.45 -15.66 9.30
N THR A 31 -6.62 -16.49 9.94
CA THR A 31 -5.67 -17.42 9.33
C THR A 31 -6.36 -18.41 8.40
N GLU A 32 -7.53 -18.95 8.78
CA GLU A 32 -8.27 -19.91 7.95
C GLU A 32 -8.83 -19.24 6.69
N ARG A 33 -9.39 -18.03 6.83
CA ARG A 33 -9.85 -17.22 5.70
C ARG A 33 -8.70 -16.85 4.76
N CYS A 34 -7.54 -16.48 5.30
CA CYS A 34 -6.33 -16.22 4.53
C CYS A 34 -5.89 -17.45 3.73
N GLN A 35 -5.89 -18.64 4.36
CA GLN A 35 -5.51 -19.88 3.68
C GLN A 35 -6.49 -20.25 2.57
N ALA A 36 -7.80 -20.12 2.82
CA ALA A 36 -8.82 -20.37 1.81
C ALA A 36 -8.68 -19.42 0.61
N ALA A 37 -8.52 -18.12 0.86
CA ALA A 37 -8.32 -17.14 -0.20
C ALA A 37 -7.04 -17.39 -1.01
N LEU A 38 -5.96 -17.83 -0.36
CA LEU A 38 -4.71 -18.18 -1.05
C LEU A 38 -4.84 -19.46 -1.87
N ARG A 39 -5.66 -20.43 -1.47
CA ARG A 39 -5.96 -21.60 -2.31
C ARG A 39 -6.77 -21.21 -3.54
N LEU A 40 -7.69 -20.25 -3.39
CA LEU A 40 -8.53 -19.76 -4.50
C LEU A 40 -7.76 -18.91 -5.51
N CYS A 41 -6.71 -18.21 -5.06
CA CYS A 41 -5.93 -17.31 -5.90
C CYS A 41 -4.53 -17.86 -6.25
N ASP A 42 -4.36 -19.19 -6.25
CA ASP A 42 -3.09 -19.86 -6.59
C ASP A 42 -1.86 -19.33 -5.83
N GLY A 43 -2.05 -18.89 -4.59
CA GLY A 43 -1.02 -18.34 -3.72
C GLY A 43 -0.68 -16.86 -3.95
N ASP A 44 -1.36 -16.16 -4.85
CA ASP A 44 -1.16 -14.73 -5.07
C ASP A 44 -1.74 -13.91 -3.90
N VAL A 45 -0.85 -13.25 -3.15
CA VAL A 45 -1.22 -12.47 -1.97
C VAL A 45 -2.09 -11.25 -2.32
N GLY A 46 -1.86 -10.63 -3.47
CA GLY A 46 -2.61 -9.45 -3.91
C GLY A 46 -4.04 -9.82 -4.27
N ALA A 47 -4.21 -10.83 -5.11
CA ALA A 47 -5.52 -11.34 -5.50
C ALA A 47 -6.29 -11.90 -4.29
N SER A 48 -5.61 -12.62 -3.38
CA SER A 48 -6.25 -13.08 -2.13
C SER A 48 -6.69 -11.93 -1.24
N LEU A 49 -5.90 -10.86 -1.11
CA LEU A 49 -6.27 -9.69 -0.34
C LEU A 49 -7.48 -8.97 -0.95
N GLU A 50 -7.48 -8.79 -2.26
CA GLU A 50 -8.59 -8.20 -3.00
C GLU A 50 -9.87 -9.02 -2.82
N HIS A 51 -9.78 -10.34 -2.92
CA HIS A 51 -10.90 -11.25 -2.71
C HIS A 51 -11.49 -11.11 -1.29
N LEU A 52 -10.64 -11.15 -0.27
CA LEU A 52 -11.05 -11.01 1.13
C LEU A 52 -11.72 -9.66 1.40
N LEU A 53 -11.15 -8.58 0.87
CA LEU A 53 -11.73 -7.24 0.99
C LEU A 53 -13.09 -7.17 0.29
N THR A 54 -13.18 -7.63 -0.95
CA THR A 54 -14.42 -7.64 -1.75
C THR A 54 -15.53 -8.40 -1.03
N GLN A 55 -15.21 -9.54 -0.42
CA GLN A 55 -16.16 -10.31 0.38
C GLN A 55 -16.63 -9.50 1.60
N CYS A 56 -15.71 -8.95 2.40
CA CYS A 56 -16.06 -8.14 3.58
C CYS A 56 -16.93 -6.92 3.22
N PHE A 57 -16.59 -6.23 2.14
CA PHE A 57 -17.36 -5.08 1.68
C PHE A 57 -18.74 -5.48 1.18
N SER A 58 -18.86 -6.61 0.48
CA SER A 58 -20.14 -7.13 0.03
C SER A 58 -21.04 -7.58 1.20
N GLU A 59 -20.46 -8.23 2.22
CA GLU A 59 -21.15 -8.61 3.46
C GLU A 59 -21.63 -7.38 4.25
N THR A 60 -20.83 -6.31 4.28
CA THR A 60 -21.10 -5.12 5.11
C THR A 60 -21.99 -4.08 4.42
N PHE A 61 -21.80 -3.86 3.12
CA PHE A 61 -22.43 -2.77 2.37
C PHE A 61 -23.40 -3.25 1.27
N GLY A 62 -23.47 -4.57 1.02
CA GLY A 62 -24.42 -5.19 0.10
C GLY A 62 -24.31 -4.67 -1.34
N GLU A 63 -25.47 -4.53 -1.99
CA GLU A 63 -25.55 -4.11 -3.40
C GLU A 63 -25.05 -2.69 -3.68
N LYS A 64 -24.84 -1.86 -2.65
CA LYS A 64 -24.26 -0.51 -2.80
C LYS A 64 -22.80 -0.52 -3.25
N MET A 65 -22.12 -1.67 -3.14
CA MET A 65 -20.74 -1.88 -3.56
C MET A 65 -20.63 -2.30 -5.04
N LYS A 66 -21.70 -2.83 -5.63
CA LYS A 66 -21.71 -3.14 -7.07
C LYS A 66 -21.55 -1.81 -7.81
N SER A 67 -20.46 -1.66 -8.57
CA SER A 67 -20.28 -0.53 -9.45
C SER A 67 -21.57 -0.33 -10.24
N SER A 68 -22.20 0.84 -10.10
CA SER A 68 -23.42 1.18 -10.83
C SER A 68 -23.24 0.85 -12.32
N GLU A 69 -24.29 0.41 -13.01
CA GLU A 69 -24.27 0.17 -14.47
C GLU A 69 -23.77 1.39 -15.27
N ALA A 70 -23.80 2.59 -14.67
CA ALA A 70 -23.17 3.79 -15.19
C ALA A 70 -21.64 3.66 -15.41
N VAL A 71 -20.93 2.84 -14.63
CA VAL A 71 -19.48 2.59 -14.77
C VAL A 71 -19.15 1.80 -16.05
N ALA A 72 -20.10 1.01 -16.58
CA ALA A 72 -19.92 0.29 -17.83
C ALA A 72 -19.95 1.19 -19.08
N HIS A 73 -20.43 2.43 -18.94
CA HIS A 73 -20.57 3.39 -20.03
C HIS A 73 -19.48 4.48 -20.06
N VAL A 74 -18.70 4.62 -18.99
CA VAL A 74 -17.60 5.60 -18.98
C VAL A 74 -16.46 5.06 -19.81
N SER A 75 -16.14 5.74 -20.90
CA SER A 75 -15.02 5.37 -21.75
C SER A 75 -13.69 5.61 -21.03
N LEU A 76 -12.68 4.81 -21.39
CA LEU A 76 -11.33 5.02 -20.88
C LEU A 76 -10.80 6.40 -21.26
N ASP A 77 -11.19 6.92 -22.42
CA ASP A 77 -10.79 8.23 -22.91
C ASP A 77 -11.37 9.37 -22.05
N GLU A 78 -12.67 9.34 -21.72
CA GLU A 78 -13.28 10.32 -20.80
C GLU A 78 -12.61 10.33 -19.42
N CYS A 79 -12.27 9.14 -18.89
CA CYS A 79 -11.53 9.03 -17.63
C CYS A 79 -10.15 9.72 -17.69
N VAL A 80 -9.47 9.58 -18.83
CA VAL A 80 -8.15 10.18 -19.05
C VAL A 80 -8.26 11.69 -19.24
N GLU A 81 -9.26 12.17 -19.97
CA GLU A 81 -9.52 13.61 -20.15
C GLU A 81 -9.81 14.28 -18.80
N GLN A 82 -10.73 13.72 -18.01
CA GLN A 82 -11.05 14.26 -16.69
C GLN A 82 -9.82 14.27 -15.76
N ARG A 83 -9.01 13.21 -15.82
CA ARG A 83 -7.74 13.17 -15.10
C ARG A 83 -6.78 14.27 -15.55
N GLN A 84 -6.71 14.56 -16.83
CA GLN A 84 -5.84 15.60 -17.39
C GLN A 84 -6.30 17.01 -16.99
N GLU A 85 -7.62 17.24 -16.92
CA GLU A 85 -8.21 18.49 -16.43
C GLU A 85 -7.87 18.72 -14.95
N GLU A 86 -8.03 17.71 -14.10
CA GLU A 86 -7.64 17.77 -12.69
C GLU A 86 -6.13 18.02 -12.52
N ALA A 87 -5.29 17.35 -13.30
CA ALA A 87 -3.85 17.58 -13.29
C ALA A 87 -3.50 19.02 -13.68
N PHE A 88 -4.19 19.57 -14.68
CA PHE A 88 -4.01 20.95 -15.11
C PHE A 88 -4.45 21.96 -14.02
N ALA A 89 -5.60 21.72 -13.39
CA ALA A 89 -6.09 22.54 -12.28
C ALA A 89 -5.10 22.51 -11.11
N LEU A 90 -4.64 21.33 -10.70
CA LEU A 90 -3.67 21.17 -9.62
C LEU A 90 -2.32 21.81 -9.94
N LYS A 91 -1.83 21.66 -11.18
CA LYS A 91 -0.60 22.33 -11.62
C LYS A 91 -0.76 23.85 -11.58
N SER A 92 -1.93 24.38 -11.88
CA SER A 92 -2.22 25.83 -11.82
C SER A 92 -2.29 26.34 -10.39
N ILE A 93 -2.88 25.57 -9.47
CA ILE A 93 -3.04 25.95 -8.06
C ILE A 93 -1.73 25.79 -7.28
N CYS A 94 -1.05 24.66 -7.44
CA CYS A 94 0.11 24.28 -6.65
C CYS A 94 1.44 24.62 -7.31
N GLY A 95 1.45 24.98 -8.60
CA GLY A 95 2.66 25.29 -9.33
C GLY A 95 3.67 24.14 -9.31
N GLU A 96 4.93 24.47 -9.00
CA GLU A 96 6.05 23.53 -8.93
C GLU A 96 5.91 22.49 -7.81
N LYS A 97 5.01 22.70 -6.85
CA LYS A 97 4.75 21.75 -5.77
C LYS A 97 3.97 20.52 -6.27
N PHE A 98 3.34 20.58 -7.44
CA PHE A 98 2.72 19.43 -8.11
C PHE A 98 3.74 18.73 -9.02
N ILE A 99 3.94 17.44 -8.79
CA ILE A 99 4.87 16.60 -9.55
C ILE A 99 4.14 15.32 -9.99
N GLU A 100 4.07 15.10 -11.29
CA GLU A 100 3.71 13.80 -11.84
C GLU A 100 4.94 12.89 -11.88
N ARG A 101 4.99 11.91 -10.96
CA ARG A 101 6.13 10.99 -10.85
C ARG A 101 6.03 9.83 -11.82
N ILE A 102 4.81 9.38 -12.09
CA ILE A 102 4.51 8.31 -13.03
C ILE A 102 3.30 8.78 -13.84
N GLN A 103 3.50 8.93 -15.15
CA GLN A 103 2.47 9.43 -16.07
C GLN A 103 1.18 8.63 -15.93
N ASN A 104 0.06 9.34 -15.77
CA ASN A 104 -1.28 8.75 -15.63
C ASN A 104 -1.41 7.75 -14.48
N ARG A 105 -0.52 7.80 -13.48
CA ARG A 105 -0.54 6.87 -12.33
C ARG A 105 -0.33 7.55 -11.00
N VAL A 106 0.74 8.32 -10.82
CA VAL A 106 1.14 8.83 -9.50
C VAL A 106 1.46 10.31 -9.56
N TRP A 107 0.70 11.08 -8.77
CA TRP A 107 0.93 12.51 -8.52
C TRP A 107 1.42 12.73 -7.09
N THR A 108 2.24 13.74 -6.89
CA THR A 108 2.73 14.18 -5.58
C THR A 108 2.52 15.67 -5.47
N ILE A 109 1.94 16.12 -4.36
CA ILE A 109 1.68 17.53 -4.09
C ILE A 109 2.37 17.90 -2.79
N GLY A 110 3.35 18.79 -2.87
CA GLY A 110 3.96 19.42 -1.70
C GLY A 110 3.01 20.45 -1.10
N LEU A 111 2.56 20.23 0.13
CA LEU A 111 1.76 21.20 0.87
C LEU A 111 2.55 21.74 2.05
N GLU A 112 2.75 23.06 2.09
CA GLU A 112 3.36 23.74 3.22
C GLU A 112 2.31 23.99 4.30
N LEU A 113 2.13 23.00 5.16
CA LEU A 113 1.17 23.06 6.27
C LEU A 113 1.94 23.32 7.57
N GLU A 114 2.40 24.55 7.75
CA GLU A 114 3.26 24.97 8.87
C GLU A 114 2.62 24.64 10.24
N TYR A 115 1.31 24.83 10.37
CA TYR A 115 0.56 24.44 11.57
C TYR A 115 0.65 22.94 11.87
N LEU A 116 0.56 22.07 10.86
CA LEU A 116 0.70 20.63 11.05
C LEU A 116 2.16 20.28 11.37
N THR A 117 3.11 20.88 10.64
CA THR A 117 4.54 20.72 10.91
C THR A 117 4.85 21.07 12.36
N SER A 118 4.33 22.18 12.87
CA SER A 118 4.49 22.58 14.28
C SER A 118 3.86 21.57 15.25
N LYS A 119 2.70 20.99 14.93
CA LYS A 119 2.01 20.03 15.80
C LYS A 119 2.67 18.65 15.83
N PHE A 120 3.19 18.20 14.69
CA PHE A 120 3.88 16.91 14.59
C PHE A 120 5.36 16.99 14.99
N CYS A 121 6.02 18.15 14.83
CA CYS A 121 7.41 18.37 15.27
C CYS A 121 7.53 18.73 16.77
N LYS A 122 6.42 19.02 17.48
CA LYS A 122 6.39 19.23 18.94
C LYS A 122 6.84 18.02 19.78
N SER A 123 7.13 16.88 19.15
CA SER A 123 7.90 15.80 19.79
C SER A 123 9.32 16.20 20.19
N LYS A 124 9.83 17.37 19.80
CA LYS A 124 11.17 17.86 20.14
C LYS A 124 11.16 19.11 21.04
N GLN A 125 10.77 18.95 22.30
CA GLN A 125 11.50 19.58 23.39
C GLN A 125 11.62 18.60 24.56
N ARG A 126 12.52 17.62 24.41
CA ARG A 126 13.42 17.29 25.52
C ARG A 126 14.78 17.82 25.10
N GLU A 127 15.26 18.80 25.86
CA GLU A 127 16.66 19.18 25.86
C GLU A 127 17.51 17.91 26.00
N SER A 128 18.28 17.60 24.98
CA SER A 128 19.53 16.87 25.16
C SER A 128 20.62 17.80 24.65
N THR A 129 21.09 18.58 25.62
CA THR A 129 22.36 19.26 25.56
C THR A 129 23.46 18.24 25.23
N LYS A 130 24.28 18.59 24.24
CA LYS A 130 25.60 18.02 23.89
C LYS A 130 25.57 16.61 23.27
N ASN A 131 25.90 16.49 21.98
CA ASN A 131 27.32 16.47 21.57
C ASN A 131 27.46 16.54 20.05
N THR A 132 28.44 17.33 19.62
CA THR A 132 28.97 17.43 18.27
C THR A 132 29.43 16.07 17.76
N GLN A 133 28.76 15.48 16.76
CA GLN A 133 29.37 14.57 15.78
C GLN A 133 28.65 14.75 14.44
N ASP A 134 29.08 15.82 13.77
CA ASP A 134 28.93 16.04 12.35
C ASP A 134 29.86 15.05 11.63
N ALA A 135 29.33 13.88 11.22
CA ALA A 135 29.91 13.01 10.21
C ALA A 135 28.91 11.89 9.83
N THR A 136 28.35 12.00 8.63
CA THR A 136 27.91 10.88 7.78
C THR A 136 26.78 9.94 8.28
N LEU A 137 25.67 10.45 8.81
CA LEU A 137 24.46 9.61 8.81
C LEU A 137 23.89 9.56 7.38
N GLU A 138 24.15 8.45 6.68
CA GLU A 138 23.60 8.20 5.34
C GLU A 138 22.08 8.35 5.32
N VAL A 139 21.55 8.82 4.18
CA VAL A 139 20.11 8.88 3.94
C VAL A 139 19.55 7.46 3.98
N CYS A 140 18.42 7.28 4.67
CA CYS A 140 17.76 6.01 4.80
C CYS A 140 17.29 5.51 3.43
N LYS A 141 17.99 4.52 2.88
CA LYS A 141 17.66 3.88 1.58
C LYS A 141 16.24 3.31 1.57
N PHE A 142 15.73 2.88 2.72
CA PHE A 142 14.35 2.38 2.86
C PHE A 142 13.32 3.50 2.90
N TYR A 143 13.68 4.67 3.43
CA TYR A 143 12.81 5.85 3.42
C TYR A 143 12.69 6.42 2.00
N LEU A 144 13.80 6.50 1.25
CA LEU A 144 13.78 6.87 -0.17
C LEU A 144 12.88 5.96 -1.02
N LYS A 145 12.80 4.68 -0.64
CA LYS A 145 11.91 3.68 -1.28
C LYS A 145 10.49 3.64 -0.68
N GLY A 146 10.16 4.48 0.29
CA GLY A 146 8.85 4.52 0.94
C GLY A 146 8.50 3.34 1.86
N ASN A 147 9.48 2.52 2.26
CA ASN A 147 9.26 1.27 3.01
C ASN A 147 10.04 1.21 4.34
N CYS A 148 10.41 2.36 4.92
CA CYS A 148 11.07 2.39 6.22
C CYS A 148 10.09 2.13 7.36
N LYS A 149 10.26 1.00 8.06
CA LYS A 149 9.40 0.59 9.19
C LYS A 149 9.77 1.26 10.53
N PHE A 150 10.91 1.95 10.58
CA PHE A 150 11.44 2.53 11.82
C PHE A 150 10.91 3.94 12.10
N GLY A 151 10.28 4.59 11.11
CA GLY A 151 9.72 5.93 11.26
C GLY A 151 10.74 6.92 11.84
N SER A 152 10.32 7.73 12.81
CA SER A 152 11.18 8.71 13.50
C SER A 152 12.27 8.09 14.38
N ARG A 153 12.25 6.76 14.61
CA ARG A 153 13.28 6.02 15.34
C ARG A 153 14.34 5.43 14.42
N CYS A 154 14.32 5.76 13.13
CA CYS A 154 15.32 5.29 12.20
C CYS A 154 16.70 5.86 12.56
N LYS A 155 17.71 4.99 12.56
CA LYS A 155 19.11 5.39 12.76
C LYS A 155 19.70 6.17 11.57
N PHE A 156 18.99 6.21 10.45
CA PHE A 156 19.40 6.87 9.21
C PHE A 156 18.51 8.09 8.95
N LYS A 157 19.01 9.07 8.19
CA LYS A 157 18.27 10.31 7.93
C LYS A 157 17.07 10.07 7.02
N HIS A 158 15.90 10.55 7.44
CA HIS A 158 14.68 10.60 6.61
C HIS A 158 14.59 11.97 5.94
N GLU A 159 15.58 12.28 5.10
CA GLU A 159 15.62 13.50 4.30
C GLU A 159 15.39 13.11 2.85
N VAL A 160 14.46 13.80 2.18
CA VAL A 160 14.32 13.69 0.72
C VAL A 160 15.33 14.66 0.11
N PRO A 161 16.29 14.20 -0.71
CA PRO A 161 17.20 15.11 -1.40
C PRO A 161 16.37 16.10 -2.23
N PRO A 162 16.60 17.41 -2.10
CA PRO A 162 16.01 18.38 -3.01
C PRO A 162 16.63 18.15 -4.39
N ASN A 163 15.87 17.50 -5.27
CA ASN A 163 16.13 17.33 -6.70
C ASN A 163 17.41 16.58 -7.10
N GLN A 164 17.22 15.38 -7.68
CA GLN A 164 17.97 14.96 -8.86
C GLN A 164 16.99 14.80 -10.01
#